data_AF-S9XCH1-F1
#
_entry.id   AF-S9XCH1-F1
#
_cell.length_a   1.000
_cell.length_b   1.000
_cell.length_c   1.000
_cell.angle_alpha   90.00
_cell.angle_beta   90.00
_cell.angle_gamma   90.00
#
_symmetry.space_group_name_H-M   'P 1'
#
loop_
_entity.id
_entity.type
_entity.pdbx_description
1 polymer ?
#
loop_
_entity_poly.entity_id
_entity_poly.type
_entity_poly.pdbx_seq_one_letter_code
_entity_poly.pdbx_strand_id
1 'polypeptide(L)'
;MDSHKYSRASKNEKGKEKKDFSNDDSKLRRYIMLTYYLIILLGIPIWWKTTTYYRASLPFYEMENTRYQLESNLRFTPTFRITGDPTGKLTHLSDKLINEEPQYSFYNIQFATSEAADYAICLAKSSENSWYWKGRDLHLNYKENFSENEIAIMLVNRLYEVFSPEIMDISAKYSRLTSKNLPFEFYNKRAIQFSPQYRILLSLFLGEGSHDLRGWEIESAIAKYLQPLIQQLSQIMNLSVESQVQYFVDDPPVYFKEGEYRTAFADFPKVVNNFEKYLSVNPNVREPTLHFVLYVPPKEIQPLKLEDQYGKEVATNSMLLPQWGSIIITNTNNSASNYLQDSDMKSQFRTISRDLLLLLGVDDFLSFSLSPVVMERMLRQRIAESLVGTTDTLLNLAKLIKSIENMAVPKEIQSYVKEALKSLDLAYNTLSERKLNLTLSHSTNAFEKAQKALFHSSMVTTVYFPDESKYGIYAPLFAPIMIPLILSLVKEIRGALKSMLGSFRRRKASTNETNDL
;
A
#
# COMPACT_ATOMS: atom_id res chain seq x y z
N MET A 1 -32.89 104.02 35.12
CA MET A 1 -31.98 105.17 34.90
C MET A 1 -30.57 104.64 34.85
N ASP A 2 -29.80 105.18 33.92
CA ASP A 2 -28.63 104.62 33.27
C ASP A 2 -27.37 104.33 34.11
N SER A 3 -26.59 103.39 33.56
CA SER A 3 -25.11 103.37 33.41
C SER A 3 -24.20 103.59 34.64
N HIS A 4 -23.30 102.64 34.93
CA HIS A 4 -21.90 102.61 34.42
C HIS A 4 -20.99 101.62 35.19
N LYS A 5 -20.10 100.95 34.41
CA LYS A 5 -18.70 100.54 34.68
C LYS A 5 -18.33 99.86 36.03
N TYR A 6 -17.73 98.67 35.95
CA TYR A 6 -16.27 98.45 36.09
C TYR A 6 -15.89 96.98 35.85
N SER A 7 -14.72 96.76 35.23
CA SER A 7 -13.68 95.78 35.61
C SER A 7 -13.12 94.93 34.47
N ARG A 8 -11.87 95.27 34.10
CA ARG A 8 -10.88 94.48 33.36
C ARG A 8 -9.95 93.87 34.40
N ALA A 9 -9.72 92.55 34.36
CA ALA A 9 -8.41 91.87 34.53
C ALA A 9 -8.60 90.40 34.95
N SER A 10 -8.50 89.44 34.01
CA SER A 10 -8.21 88.01 34.30
C SER A 10 -8.12 87.14 33.03
N LYS A 11 -7.28 87.47 32.04
CA LYS A 11 -7.25 86.69 30.78
C LYS A 11 -5.90 86.19 30.26
N ASN A 12 -4.79 86.37 30.98
CA ASN A 12 -3.46 86.04 30.43
C ASN A 12 -2.72 84.80 30.97
N GLU A 13 -3.25 84.03 31.94
CA GLU A 13 -2.55 82.83 32.43
C GLU A 13 -3.03 81.50 31.82
N LYS A 14 -4.24 81.41 31.26
CA LYS A 14 -4.79 80.14 30.70
C LYS A 14 -4.19 79.69 29.35
N GLY A 15 -3.25 80.45 28.77
CA GLY A 15 -2.70 80.20 27.43
C GLY A 15 -1.44 79.33 27.38
N LYS A 16 -0.65 79.25 28.46
CA LYS A 16 0.62 78.51 28.49
C LYS A 16 0.46 77.04 28.89
N GLU A 17 -0.35 76.73 29.90
CA GLU A 17 -0.55 75.34 30.37
C GLU A 17 -1.16 74.40 29.33
N LYS A 18 -2.06 74.91 28.47
CA LYS A 18 -2.70 74.09 27.42
C LYS A 18 -1.77 73.65 26.30
N LYS A 19 -0.62 74.32 26.12
CA LYS A 19 0.30 74.06 25.01
C LYS A 19 1.32 72.95 25.32
N ASP A 20 1.77 72.85 26.57
CA ASP A 20 2.70 71.79 27.00
C ASP A 20 2.00 70.42 27.15
N PHE A 21 0.78 70.38 27.69
CA PHE A 21 -0.01 69.13 27.80
C PHE A 21 -0.24 68.44 26.44
N SER A 22 -0.50 69.23 25.40
CA SER A 22 -0.72 68.73 24.02
C SER A 22 0.53 68.09 23.41
N ASN A 23 1.72 68.60 23.76
CA ASN A 23 2.98 68.16 23.18
C ASN A 23 3.48 66.87 23.87
N ASP A 24 3.29 66.75 25.18
CA ASP A 24 3.66 65.57 25.96
C ASP A 24 2.75 64.36 25.64
N ASP A 25 1.45 64.58 25.45
CA ASP A 25 0.51 63.57 24.96
C ASP A 25 0.90 63.04 23.57
N SER A 26 1.44 63.90 22.71
CA SER A 26 1.89 63.52 21.37
C SER A 26 3.16 62.66 21.39
N LYS A 27 4.10 62.97 22.30
CA LYS A 27 5.31 62.17 22.52
C LYS A 27 4.97 60.83 23.16
N LEU A 28 4.11 60.83 24.17
CA LEU A 28 3.63 59.61 24.83
C LEU A 28 2.94 58.66 23.84
N ARG A 29 2.05 59.18 22.98
CA ARG A 29 1.43 58.39 21.89
C ARG A 29 2.44 57.78 20.93
N ARG A 30 3.48 58.53 20.57
CA ARG A 30 4.58 58.03 19.73
C ARG A 30 5.38 56.93 20.41
N TYR A 31 5.70 57.08 21.70
CA TYR A 31 6.40 56.04 22.47
C TYR A 31 5.56 54.76 22.60
N ILE A 32 4.25 54.89 22.86
CA ILE A 32 3.32 53.74 22.91
C ILE A 32 3.28 53.04 21.56
N MET A 33 3.10 53.78 20.45
CA MET A 33 3.10 53.22 19.10
C MET A 33 4.42 52.51 18.77
N LEU A 34 5.56 53.14 19.07
CA LEU A 34 6.89 52.58 18.84
C LEU A 34 7.07 51.26 19.62
N THR A 35 6.57 51.19 20.86
CA THR A 35 6.59 49.98 21.68
C THR A 35 5.77 48.84 21.03
N TYR A 36 4.57 49.13 20.52
CA TYR A 36 3.76 48.13 19.80
C TYR A 36 4.45 47.64 18.51
N TYR A 37 5.06 48.52 17.73
CA TYR A 37 5.81 48.10 16.54
C TYR A 37 7.06 47.29 16.89
N LEU A 38 7.75 47.61 17.98
CA LEU A 38 8.89 46.84 18.47
C LEU A 38 8.47 45.43 18.93
N ILE A 39 7.33 45.31 19.62
CA ILE A 39 6.73 44.03 19.99
C ILE A 39 6.34 43.23 18.74
N ILE A 40 5.73 43.85 17.73
CA ILE A 40 5.40 43.17 16.47
C ILE A 40 6.66 42.72 15.73
N LEU A 41 7.69 43.57 15.68
CA LEU A 41 8.95 43.28 14.98
C LEU A 41 9.74 42.15 15.63
N LEU A 42 9.71 42.02 16.96
CA LEU A 42 10.30 40.89 17.67
C LEU A 42 9.36 39.67 17.72
N GLY A 43 8.06 39.93 17.78
CA GLY A 43 7.01 38.92 17.90
C GLY A 43 6.80 38.12 16.62
N ILE A 44 6.90 38.74 15.43
CA ILE A 44 6.76 38.03 14.16
C ILE A 44 7.85 36.95 13.98
N PRO A 45 9.16 37.23 14.17
CA PRO A 45 10.21 36.20 14.10
C PRO A 45 10.05 35.10 15.14
N ILE A 46 9.68 35.45 16.38
CA ILE A 46 9.47 34.47 17.45
C ILE A 46 8.26 33.59 17.11
N TRP A 47 7.13 34.21 16.75
CA TRP A 47 5.92 33.52 16.33
C TRP A 47 6.24 32.57 15.17
N TRP A 48 6.85 33.07 14.09
CA TRP A 48 7.24 32.26 12.93
C TRP A 48 8.08 31.06 13.34
N LYS A 49 9.11 31.26 14.18
CA LYS A 49 9.96 30.18 14.66
C LYS A 49 9.21 29.17 15.56
N THR A 50 8.24 29.62 16.34
CA THR A 50 7.44 28.77 17.23
C THR A 50 6.26 28.07 16.53
N THR A 51 5.79 28.61 15.41
CA THR A 51 4.67 28.05 14.64
C THR A 51 5.11 27.26 13.41
N THR A 52 6.38 27.35 13.00
CA THR A 52 6.95 26.44 12.00
C THR A 52 6.95 25.02 12.53
N TYR A 53 6.35 24.12 11.77
CA TYR A 53 6.38 22.70 12.07
C TYR A 53 7.80 22.14 11.96
N TYR A 54 8.15 21.26 12.89
CA TYR A 54 9.40 20.51 12.78
C TYR A 54 9.38 19.62 11.53
N ARG A 55 10.42 19.73 10.71
CA ARG A 55 10.63 18.93 9.51
C ARG A 55 11.99 18.24 9.58
N ALA A 56 11.98 16.93 9.80
CA ALA A 56 13.19 16.14 9.75
C ALA A 56 13.77 16.10 8.33
N SER A 57 15.09 16.13 8.20
CA SER A 57 15.78 16.01 6.92
C SER A 57 15.73 14.56 6.42
N LEU A 58 15.08 14.31 5.28
CA LEU A 58 15.04 12.97 4.68
C LEU A 58 16.15 12.79 3.64
N PRO A 59 16.70 11.57 3.47
CA PRO A 59 17.70 11.26 2.47
C PRO A 59 17.06 11.15 1.06
N PHE A 60 16.57 12.27 0.52
CA PHE A 60 15.83 12.28 -0.75
C PHE A 60 16.63 11.70 -1.92
N TYR A 61 17.94 11.94 -1.97
CA TYR A 61 18.81 11.38 -2.99
C TYR A 61 18.79 9.84 -2.96
N GLU A 62 18.94 9.24 -1.77
CA GLU A 62 18.90 7.78 -1.61
C GLU A 62 17.52 7.24 -1.97
N MET A 63 16.44 7.88 -1.51
CA MET A 63 15.07 7.50 -1.83
C MET A 63 14.80 7.51 -3.34
N GLU A 64 15.28 8.52 -4.06
CA GLU A 64 15.11 8.61 -5.52
C GLU A 64 16.04 7.64 -6.27
N ASN A 65 17.22 7.34 -5.72
CA ASN A 65 18.16 6.39 -6.28
C ASN A 65 17.72 4.92 -6.11
N THR A 66 16.76 4.63 -5.22
CA THR A 66 16.24 3.26 -5.01
C THR A 66 15.76 2.59 -6.30
N ARG A 67 15.23 3.36 -7.26
CA ARG A 67 14.87 2.83 -8.58
C ARG A 67 16.07 2.25 -9.31
N TYR A 68 17.18 2.98 -9.42
CA TYR A 68 18.39 2.50 -10.08
C TYR A 68 19.01 1.31 -9.33
N GLN A 69 18.96 1.32 -7.99
CA GLN A 69 19.39 0.17 -7.18
C GLN A 69 18.54 -1.07 -7.43
N LEU A 70 17.22 -0.92 -7.56
CA LEU A 70 16.32 -2.02 -7.92
C LEU A 70 16.65 -2.58 -9.30
N GLU A 71 16.83 -1.70 -10.30
CA GLU A 71 17.10 -2.12 -11.69
C GLU A 71 18.44 -2.88 -11.82
N SER A 72 19.43 -2.51 -11.01
CA SER A 72 20.76 -3.13 -11.00
C SER A 72 20.83 -4.42 -10.19
N ASN A 73 20.15 -4.49 -9.04
CA ASN A 73 20.30 -5.60 -8.09
C ASN A 73 19.20 -6.66 -8.17
N LEU A 74 18.01 -6.37 -8.71
CA LEU A 74 16.95 -7.36 -8.86
C LEU A 74 17.33 -8.37 -9.95
N ARG A 75 17.93 -9.50 -9.56
CA ARG A 75 18.40 -10.57 -10.45
C ARG A 75 18.10 -11.93 -9.82
N PHE A 76 17.23 -12.70 -10.46
CA PHE A 76 17.01 -14.11 -10.14
C PHE A 76 17.75 -15.01 -11.13
N THR A 77 18.52 -15.97 -10.62
CA THR A 77 19.32 -16.89 -11.43
C THR A 77 19.09 -18.35 -11.06
N PRO A 78 17.89 -18.93 -11.31
CA PRO A 78 17.66 -20.34 -11.03
C PRO A 78 18.57 -21.21 -11.91
N THR A 79 19.29 -22.12 -11.26
CA THR A 79 20.27 -22.99 -11.92
C THR A 79 19.78 -24.44 -12.04
N PHE A 80 20.01 -25.05 -13.21
CA PHE A 80 19.58 -26.40 -13.53
C PHE A 80 20.76 -27.31 -13.87
N ARG A 81 20.82 -28.48 -13.24
CA ARG A 81 21.80 -29.52 -13.56
C ARG A 81 21.13 -30.70 -14.25
N ILE A 82 21.64 -31.10 -15.41
CA ILE A 82 21.16 -32.30 -16.10
C ILE A 82 21.88 -33.53 -15.55
N THR A 83 21.11 -34.48 -15.01
CA THR A 83 21.65 -35.76 -14.53
C THR A 83 21.87 -36.71 -15.69
N GLY A 84 22.98 -37.48 -15.65
CA GLY A 84 23.31 -38.42 -16.72
C GLY A 84 23.96 -37.80 -17.96
N ASP A 85 24.42 -36.55 -17.90
CA ASP A 85 25.22 -35.88 -18.94
C ASP A 85 26.69 -35.71 -18.50
N PRO A 86 27.48 -36.80 -18.41
CA PRO A 86 28.86 -36.74 -17.91
C PRO A 86 29.80 -35.93 -18.82
N THR A 87 29.45 -35.76 -20.09
CA THR A 87 30.23 -34.97 -21.06
C THR A 87 29.84 -33.49 -21.05
N GLY A 88 28.75 -33.10 -20.37
CA GLY A 88 28.24 -31.73 -20.33
C GLY A 88 27.74 -31.22 -21.68
N LYS A 89 27.61 -32.11 -22.68
CA LYS A 89 27.28 -31.72 -24.06
C LYS A 89 25.85 -31.24 -24.15
N LEU A 90 24.92 -31.94 -23.50
CA LEU A 90 23.51 -31.56 -23.46
C LEU A 90 23.33 -30.28 -22.64
N THR A 91 24.06 -30.15 -21.53
CA THR A 91 24.10 -28.96 -20.68
C THR A 91 24.52 -27.73 -21.47
N HIS A 92 25.63 -27.79 -22.21
CA HIS A 92 26.09 -26.68 -23.05
C HIS A 92 25.11 -26.34 -24.17
N LEU A 93 24.47 -27.35 -24.77
CA LEU A 93 23.51 -27.13 -25.84
C LEU A 93 22.22 -26.46 -25.34
N SER A 94 21.70 -26.90 -24.20
CA SER A 94 20.58 -26.27 -23.52
C SER A 94 20.89 -24.84 -23.05
N ASP A 95 22.11 -24.60 -22.54
CA ASP A 95 22.55 -23.26 -22.14
C ASP A 95 22.69 -22.31 -23.34
N LYS A 96 23.15 -22.82 -24.48
CA LYS A 96 23.18 -22.03 -25.72
C LYS A 96 21.77 -21.64 -26.15
N LEU A 97 20.85 -22.60 -26.20
CA LEU A 97 19.45 -22.37 -26.62
C LEU A 97 18.72 -21.38 -25.71
N ILE A 98 18.89 -21.49 -24.38
CA ILE A 98 18.19 -20.60 -23.44
C ILE A 98 18.71 -19.15 -23.49
N ASN A 99 19.94 -18.95 -23.94
CA ASN A 99 20.54 -17.63 -24.13
C ASN A 99 20.25 -17.03 -25.52
N GLU A 100 19.79 -17.82 -26.49
CA GLU A 100 19.33 -17.34 -27.80
C GLU A 100 17.94 -16.66 -27.71
N GLU A 101 17.13 -17.04 -26.73
CA GLU A 101 15.84 -16.42 -26.44
C GLU A 101 15.99 -15.07 -25.68
N PRO A 102 15.14 -14.06 -25.94
CA PRO A 102 15.22 -12.78 -25.25
C PRO A 102 14.93 -12.93 -23.75
N GLN A 103 15.98 -12.91 -22.94
CA GLN A 103 15.84 -12.96 -21.48
C GLN A 103 15.53 -11.59 -20.88
N TYR A 104 14.72 -11.59 -19.82
CA TYR A 104 14.48 -10.39 -19.03
C TYR A 104 15.71 -10.07 -18.19
N SER A 105 16.10 -8.80 -18.12
CA SER A 105 17.30 -8.38 -17.36
C SER A 105 17.28 -8.85 -15.91
N PHE A 106 16.11 -9.02 -15.30
CA PHE A 106 15.95 -9.40 -13.90
C PHE A 106 15.82 -10.92 -13.67
N TYR A 107 15.76 -11.75 -14.72
CA TYR A 107 15.52 -13.19 -14.60
C TYR A 107 16.29 -13.97 -15.66
N ASN A 108 17.30 -14.74 -15.25
CA ASN A 108 18.16 -15.51 -16.14
C ASN A 108 18.21 -16.97 -15.69
N ILE A 109 17.68 -17.88 -16.50
CA ILE A 109 17.75 -19.32 -16.25
C ILE A 109 19.08 -19.83 -16.80
N GLN A 110 19.85 -20.53 -15.96
CA GLN A 110 21.19 -21.00 -16.32
C GLN A 110 21.31 -22.51 -16.15
N PHE A 111 22.07 -23.15 -17.04
CA PHE A 111 22.46 -24.55 -16.86
C PHE A 111 23.84 -24.62 -16.20
N ALA A 112 23.95 -25.44 -15.16
CA ALA A 112 25.18 -25.63 -14.42
C ALA A 112 25.59 -27.10 -14.42
N THR A 113 26.88 -27.35 -14.60
CA THR A 113 27.49 -28.68 -14.42
C THR A 113 27.79 -29.00 -12.96
N SER A 114 27.72 -27.99 -12.07
CA SER A 114 28.00 -28.12 -10.64
C SER A 114 26.90 -28.87 -9.89
N GLU A 115 27.28 -29.70 -8.92
CA GLU A 115 26.35 -30.32 -7.96
C GLU A 115 25.62 -29.29 -7.09
N ALA A 116 26.11 -28.05 -7.00
CA ALA A 116 25.50 -26.96 -6.25
C ALA A 116 24.32 -26.27 -6.98
N ALA A 117 23.81 -26.85 -8.07
CA ALA A 117 22.64 -26.32 -8.79
C ALA A 117 21.36 -26.38 -7.94
N ASP A 118 20.45 -25.44 -8.16
CA ASP A 118 19.19 -25.32 -7.41
C ASP A 118 18.24 -26.48 -7.72
N TYR A 119 18.19 -26.91 -8.99
CA TYR A 119 17.32 -27.97 -9.48
C TYR A 119 18.10 -29.03 -10.27
N ALA A 120 17.64 -30.28 -10.20
CA ALA A 120 18.15 -31.38 -11.03
C ALA A 120 17.14 -31.78 -12.09
N ILE A 121 17.63 -32.17 -13.27
CA ILE A 121 16.82 -32.67 -14.37
C ILE A 121 17.17 -34.14 -14.60
N CYS A 122 16.17 -34.99 -14.43
CA CYS A 122 16.25 -36.44 -14.57
C CYS A 122 15.63 -36.87 -15.89
N LEU A 123 16.45 -37.28 -16.83
CA LEU A 123 16.03 -37.72 -18.16
C LEU A 123 15.83 -39.24 -18.16
N ALA A 124 14.67 -39.70 -18.64
CA ALA A 124 14.39 -41.12 -18.80
C ALA A 124 13.68 -41.41 -20.13
N LYS A 125 13.94 -42.59 -20.69
CA LYS A 125 13.29 -43.04 -21.93
C LYS A 125 11.92 -43.66 -21.61
N SER A 126 10.91 -43.31 -22.40
CA SER A 126 9.54 -43.82 -22.26
C SER A 126 8.81 -43.89 -23.60
N SER A 127 7.67 -44.59 -23.65
CA SER A 127 6.79 -44.64 -24.83
C SER A 127 6.10 -43.30 -25.10
N GLU A 128 5.88 -42.51 -24.06
CA GLU A 128 5.20 -41.21 -24.14
C GLU A 128 6.00 -40.11 -23.44
N ASN A 129 5.87 -38.89 -23.99
CA ASN A 129 6.45 -37.71 -23.36
C ASN A 129 5.63 -37.36 -22.13
N SER A 130 6.25 -37.41 -20.96
CA SER A 130 5.61 -37.04 -19.69
C SER A 130 6.62 -36.37 -18.79
N TRP A 131 6.14 -35.53 -17.89
CA TRP A 131 7.01 -34.82 -16.96
C TRP A 131 6.30 -34.65 -15.63
N TYR A 132 7.08 -34.65 -14.56
CA TYR A 132 6.58 -34.36 -13.23
C TYR A 132 7.72 -33.89 -12.34
N TRP A 133 7.37 -33.13 -11.31
CA TRP A 133 8.31 -32.72 -10.29
C TRP A 133 8.28 -33.68 -9.10
N LYS A 134 9.46 -34.06 -8.61
CA LYS A 134 9.63 -34.78 -7.35
C LYS A 134 10.60 -34.00 -6.47
N GLY A 135 10.05 -33.22 -5.53
CA GLY A 135 10.88 -32.30 -4.73
C GLY A 135 11.49 -31.21 -5.61
N ARG A 136 12.82 -31.22 -5.77
CA ARG A 136 13.59 -30.31 -6.64
C ARG A 136 14.06 -30.97 -7.95
N ASP A 137 13.62 -32.21 -8.20
CA ASP A 137 14.02 -32.97 -9.36
C ASP A 137 12.91 -32.93 -10.42
N LEU A 138 13.22 -32.39 -11.60
CA LEU A 138 12.36 -32.42 -12.77
C LEU A 138 12.59 -33.73 -13.51
N HIS A 139 11.61 -34.63 -13.46
CA HIS A 139 11.64 -35.86 -14.25
C HIS A 139 11.04 -35.59 -15.63
N LEU A 140 11.81 -35.85 -16.68
CA LEU A 140 11.43 -35.69 -18.08
C LEU A 140 11.57 -37.04 -18.79
N ASN A 141 10.43 -37.61 -19.14
CA ASN A 141 10.34 -38.80 -19.96
C ASN A 141 10.21 -38.40 -21.43
N TYR A 142 11.06 -38.97 -22.28
CA TYR A 142 11.08 -38.68 -23.72
C TYR A 142 11.07 -39.96 -24.55
N LYS A 143 10.56 -39.85 -25.78
CA LYS A 143 10.51 -40.96 -26.75
C LYS A 143 11.90 -41.41 -27.18
N GLU A 144 12.09 -42.72 -27.37
CA GLU A 144 13.40 -43.34 -27.66
C GLU A 144 14.15 -42.78 -28.88
N ASN A 145 13.45 -42.16 -29.83
CA ASN A 145 14.01 -41.69 -31.10
C ASN A 145 14.52 -40.24 -31.11
N PHE A 146 14.54 -39.54 -29.96
CA PHE A 146 14.94 -38.13 -29.93
C PHE A 146 16.46 -37.98 -29.98
N SER A 147 16.94 -37.08 -30.84
CA SER A 147 18.31 -36.57 -30.87
C SER A 147 18.59 -35.66 -29.65
N GLU A 148 19.87 -35.47 -29.31
CA GLU A 148 20.27 -34.57 -28.21
C GLU A 148 19.73 -33.13 -28.39
N ASN A 149 19.66 -32.64 -29.63
CA ASN A 149 19.08 -31.32 -29.93
C ASN A 149 17.58 -31.28 -29.63
N GLU A 150 16.83 -32.31 -30.03
CA GLU A 150 15.40 -32.39 -29.75
C GLU A 150 15.12 -32.49 -28.26
N ILE A 151 15.95 -33.23 -27.51
CA ILE A 151 15.87 -33.31 -26.05
C ILE A 151 16.13 -31.92 -25.43
N ALA A 152 17.16 -31.20 -25.88
CA ALA A 152 17.48 -29.88 -25.38
C ALA A 152 16.36 -28.85 -25.67
N ILE A 153 15.79 -28.86 -26.87
CA ILE A 153 14.66 -28.00 -27.25
C ILE A 153 13.44 -28.32 -26.37
N MET A 154 13.10 -29.60 -26.21
CA MET A 154 11.99 -30.02 -25.35
C MET A 154 12.19 -29.54 -23.91
N LEU A 155 13.42 -29.66 -23.39
CA LEU A 155 13.78 -29.25 -22.04
C LEU A 155 13.63 -27.74 -21.86
N VAL A 156 14.23 -26.94 -22.77
CA VAL A 156 14.17 -25.48 -22.70
C VAL A 156 12.71 -24.99 -22.79
N ASN A 157 11.92 -25.54 -23.72
CA ASN A 157 10.50 -25.22 -23.84
C ASN A 157 9.73 -25.54 -22.55
N ARG A 158 10.02 -26.67 -21.90
CA ARG A 158 9.37 -27.04 -20.64
C ARG A 158 9.73 -26.08 -19.51
N LEU A 159 11.00 -25.67 -19.40
CA LEU A 159 11.41 -24.68 -18.41
C LEU A 159 10.71 -23.35 -18.65
N TYR A 160 10.65 -22.88 -19.89
CA TYR A 160 9.89 -21.67 -20.21
C TYR A 160 8.42 -21.81 -19.84
N GLU A 161 7.75 -22.92 -20.14
CA GLU A 161 6.34 -23.10 -19.77
C GLU A 161 6.12 -23.01 -18.24
N VAL A 162 7.04 -23.58 -17.46
CA VAL A 162 6.95 -23.58 -15.99
C VAL A 162 7.24 -22.19 -15.40
N PHE A 163 8.26 -21.48 -15.89
CA PHE A 163 8.74 -20.23 -15.30
C PHE A 163 8.17 -18.97 -15.97
N SER A 164 7.61 -19.05 -17.17
CA SER A 164 7.03 -17.89 -17.87
C SER A 164 5.96 -17.16 -17.06
N PRO A 165 5.00 -17.83 -16.37
CA PRO A 165 4.02 -17.13 -15.56
C PRO A 165 4.65 -16.28 -14.44
N GLU A 166 5.70 -16.79 -13.80
CA GLU A 166 6.45 -16.06 -12.76
C GLU A 166 7.20 -14.87 -13.36
N ILE A 167 7.90 -15.09 -14.48
CA ILE A 167 8.66 -14.05 -15.18
C ILE A 167 7.74 -12.92 -15.65
N MET A 168 6.57 -13.26 -16.21
CA MET A 168 5.57 -12.29 -16.68
C MET A 168 4.94 -11.49 -15.53
N ASP A 169 4.63 -12.11 -14.41
CA ASP A 169 4.06 -11.40 -13.25
C ASP A 169 5.07 -10.41 -12.65
N ILE A 170 6.33 -10.84 -12.49
CA ILE A 170 7.42 -9.96 -12.03
C ILE A 170 7.67 -8.83 -13.05
N SER A 171 7.69 -9.13 -14.35
CA SER A 171 7.92 -8.13 -15.40
C SER A 171 6.85 -7.05 -15.40
N ALA A 172 5.57 -7.44 -15.26
CA ALA A 172 4.44 -6.51 -15.25
C ALA A 172 4.54 -5.52 -14.10
N LYS A 173 4.92 -5.99 -12.90
CA LYS A 173 5.08 -5.16 -11.70
C LYS A 173 6.29 -4.25 -11.81
N TYR A 174 7.42 -4.77 -12.30
CA TYR A 174 8.64 -4.01 -12.52
C TYR A 174 8.47 -2.91 -13.59
N SER A 175 7.70 -3.18 -14.65
CA SER A 175 7.47 -2.23 -15.76
C SER A 175 6.71 -0.97 -15.32
N ARG A 176 5.82 -1.09 -14.32
CA ARG A 176 5.09 0.06 -13.74
C ARG A 176 6.03 1.12 -13.17
N LEU A 177 7.15 0.69 -12.58
CA LEU A 177 8.16 1.59 -12.03
C LEU A 177 9.11 2.14 -13.09
N THR A 178 9.42 1.34 -14.11
CA THR A 178 10.54 1.60 -15.03
C THR A 178 10.14 2.29 -16.34
N SER A 179 8.85 2.64 -16.52
CA SER A 179 8.33 3.39 -17.68
C SER A 179 8.74 2.80 -19.04
N LYS A 180 8.98 1.49 -19.10
CA LYS A 180 9.11 0.75 -20.36
C LYS A 180 7.72 0.29 -20.75
N ASN A 181 7.26 0.68 -21.95
CA ASN A 181 6.00 0.24 -22.55
C ASN A 181 6.03 -1.27 -22.83
N LEU A 182 5.88 -2.10 -21.80
CA LEU A 182 5.50 -3.50 -21.97
C LEU A 182 3.97 -3.59 -22.05
N PRO A 183 3.42 -4.39 -22.97
CA PRO A 183 1.97 -4.55 -23.11
C PRO A 183 1.35 -4.99 -21.77
N PHE A 184 0.39 -4.20 -21.31
CA PHE A 184 -0.13 -4.15 -19.94
C PHE A 184 -1.15 -5.26 -19.61
N GLU A 185 -1.10 -6.41 -20.28
CA GLU A 185 -2.21 -7.38 -20.26
C GLU A 185 -1.99 -8.63 -19.39
N PHE A 186 -0.78 -8.88 -18.87
CA PHE A 186 -0.45 -10.14 -18.19
C PHE A 186 -0.52 -10.10 -16.66
N TYR A 187 -1.20 -9.12 -16.07
CA TYR A 187 -1.36 -9.08 -14.62
C TYR A 187 -2.37 -10.16 -14.18
N ASN A 188 -1.97 -11.06 -13.28
CA ASN A 188 -2.91 -12.00 -12.67
C ASN A 188 -3.90 -11.22 -11.78
N LYS A 189 -5.03 -10.81 -12.36
CA LYS A 189 -6.07 -10.04 -11.66
C LYS A 189 -6.73 -10.82 -10.52
N ARG A 190 -6.54 -12.15 -10.48
CA ARG A 190 -7.04 -13.04 -9.42
C ARG A 190 -6.19 -12.97 -8.16
N ALA A 191 -4.88 -12.89 -8.34
CA ALA A 191 -3.94 -12.94 -7.23
C ALA A 191 -4.09 -11.70 -6.33
N ILE A 192 -4.04 -11.92 -5.02
CA ILE A 192 -4.07 -10.86 -4.03
C ILE A 192 -2.80 -10.02 -4.10
N GLN A 193 -2.95 -8.73 -3.82
CA GLN A 193 -1.80 -7.83 -3.68
C GLN A 193 -0.89 -8.31 -2.54
N PHE A 194 0.41 -8.01 -2.70
CA PHE A 194 1.40 -8.35 -1.69
C PHE A 194 1.10 -7.66 -0.36
N SER A 195 1.13 -8.45 0.70
CA SER A 195 1.19 -7.98 2.08
C SER A 195 2.11 -8.91 2.88
N PRO A 196 2.90 -8.39 3.83
CA PRO A 196 3.63 -9.22 4.79
C PRO A 196 2.71 -10.10 5.66
N GLN A 197 1.48 -9.64 5.88
CA GLN A 197 0.50 -10.29 6.75
C GLN A 197 -0.87 -10.35 6.07
N TYR A 198 -1.50 -11.51 6.14
CA TYR A 198 -2.85 -11.76 5.64
C TYR A 198 -3.74 -12.31 6.77
N ARG A 199 -4.99 -11.89 6.76
CA ARG A 199 -6.02 -12.46 7.64
C ARG A 199 -6.92 -13.39 6.84
N ILE A 200 -7.12 -14.61 7.31
CA ILE A 200 -8.03 -15.59 6.74
C ILE A 200 -9.27 -15.65 7.64
N LEU A 201 -10.42 -15.24 7.12
CA LEU A 201 -11.68 -15.27 7.84
C LEU A 201 -12.56 -16.41 7.32
N LEU A 202 -12.70 -17.46 8.14
CA LEU A 202 -13.57 -18.59 7.88
C LEU A 202 -14.97 -18.30 8.46
N SER A 203 -15.97 -18.16 7.59
CA SER A 203 -17.32 -17.77 8.01
C SER A 203 -18.32 -18.87 7.73
N LEU A 204 -19.02 -19.34 8.75
CA LEU A 204 -20.18 -20.21 8.58
C LEU A 204 -21.46 -19.36 8.59
N PHE A 205 -22.14 -19.28 7.46
CA PHE A 205 -23.37 -18.53 7.28
C PHE A 205 -24.54 -19.51 7.22
N LEU A 206 -25.50 -19.33 8.12
CA LEU A 206 -26.70 -20.16 8.21
C LEU A 206 -27.90 -19.32 7.77
N GLY A 207 -28.60 -19.79 6.73
CA GLY A 207 -29.81 -19.14 6.23
C GLY A 207 -30.93 -19.11 7.27
N GLU A 208 -31.90 -18.21 7.10
CA GLU A 208 -32.96 -17.90 8.07
C GLU A 208 -33.67 -19.14 8.64
N GLY A 209 -33.96 -20.15 7.81
CA GLY A 209 -34.64 -21.40 8.21
C GLY A 209 -33.73 -22.54 8.69
N SER A 210 -32.43 -22.32 8.90
CA SER A 210 -31.45 -23.36 9.23
C SER A 210 -31.27 -23.59 10.74
N HIS A 211 -32.36 -23.66 11.51
CA HIS A 211 -32.31 -23.66 12.98
C HIS A 211 -31.68 -24.90 13.62
N ASP A 212 -31.59 -25.99 12.88
CA ASP A 212 -31.08 -27.26 13.41
C ASP A 212 -29.56 -27.24 13.59
N LEU A 213 -28.85 -26.41 12.81
CA LEU A 213 -27.39 -26.29 12.91
C LEU A 213 -27.00 -25.18 13.87
N ARG A 214 -26.23 -25.54 14.88
CA ARG A 214 -25.65 -24.61 15.88
C ARG A 214 -24.21 -24.20 15.56
N GLY A 215 -23.60 -24.79 14.53
CA GLY A 215 -22.26 -24.43 14.10
C GLY A 215 -21.46 -25.61 13.54
N TRP A 216 -20.15 -25.55 13.76
CA TRP A 216 -19.16 -26.47 13.22
C TRP A 216 -18.01 -26.69 14.21
N GLU A 217 -17.41 -27.87 14.17
CA GLU A 217 -16.19 -28.19 14.94
C GLU A 217 -14.95 -27.66 14.21
N ILE A 218 -14.87 -26.33 14.14
CA ILE A 218 -13.90 -25.63 13.30
C ILE A 218 -12.46 -25.89 13.71
N GLU A 219 -12.17 -25.97 15.00
CA GLU A 219 -10.79 -26.17 15.51
C GLU A 219 -10.20 -27.51 15.03
N SER A 220 -11.00 -28.58 15.11
CA SER A 220 -10.62 -29.92 14.63
C SER A 220 -10.43 -29.93 13.11
N ALA A 221 -11.35 -29.28 12.38
CA ALA A 221 -11.27 -29.17 10.92
C ALA A 221 -10.04 -28.39 10.45
N ILE A 222 -9.72 -27.26 11.09
CA ILE A 222 -8.52 -26.47 10.80
C ILE A 222 -7.28 -27.33 11.05
N ALA A 223 -7.16 -27.94 12.24
CA ALA A 223 -6.00 -28.74 12.62
C ALA A 223 -5.73 -29.88 11.62
N LYS A 224 -6.79 -30.50 11.10
CA LYS A 224 -6.71 -31.64 10.20
C LYS A 224 -6.49 -31.26 8.73
N TYR A 225 -7.16 -30.22 8.23
CA TYR A 225 -7.23 -29.93 6.80
C TYR A 225 -6.47 -28.69 6.35
N LEU A 226 -6.43 -27.64 7.17
CA LEU A 226 -5.84 -26.34 6.77
C LEU A 226 -4.47 -26.09 7.40
N GLN A 227 -4.26 -26.56 8.63
CA GLN A 227 -3.04 -26.34 9.40
C GLN A 227 -1.77 -26.80 8.68
N PRO A 228 -1.73 -27.96 7.98
CA PRO A 228 -0.54 -28.36 7.22
C PRO A 228 -0.15 -27.36 6.14
N LEU A 229 -1.14 -26.79 5.45
CA LEU A 229 -0.92 -25.78 4.41
C LEU A 229 -0.48 -24.44 5.03
N ILE A 230 -1.13 -24.00 6.12
CA ILE A 230 -0.73 -22.78 6.85
C ILE A 230 0.71 -22.90 7.33
N GLN A 231 1.11 -24.05 7.86
CA GLN A 231 2.47 -24.27 8.34
C GLN A 231 3.49 -24.18 7.20
N GLN A 232 3.18 -24.70 6.02
CA GLN A 232 4.02 -24.54 4.83
C GLN A 232 4.11 -23.06 4.41
N LEU A 233 2.98 -22.35 4.35
CA LEU A 233 2.91 -20.94 3.95
C LEU A 233 3.56 -19.98 4.97
N SER A 234 3.61 -20.37 6.25
CA SER A 234 4.23 -19.56 7.32
C SER A 234 5.71 -19.27 7.11
N GLN A 235 6.37 -20.03 6.23
CA GLN A 235 7.77 -19.78 5.82
C GLN A 235 7.91 -18.58 4.89
N ILE A 236 6.83 -18.17 4.21
CA ILE A 236 6.79 -17.08 3.24
C ILE A 236 6.03 -15.86 3.79
N MET A 237 4.97 -16.07 4.57
CA MET A 237 4.07 -14.99 4.98
C MET A 237 3.42 -15.24 6.33
N ASN A 238 3.03 -14.15 7.00
CA ASN A 238 2.30 -14.22 8.25
C ASN A 238 0.80 -14.39 7.97
N LEU A 239 0.22 -15.47 8.48
CA LEU A 239 -1.21 -15.76 8.33
C LEU A 239 -1.87 -15.74 9.70
N SER A 240 -2.90 -14.91 9.87
CA SER A 240 -3.83 -14.99 10.99
C SER A 240 -5.09 -15.71 10.51
N VAL A 241 -5.60 -16.67 11.29
CA VAL A 241 -6.81 -17.42 10.93
C VAL A 241 -7.85 -17.18 12.01
N GLU A 242 -9.02 -16.73 11.59
CA GLU A 242 -10.15 -16.45 12.45
C GLU A 242 -11.39 -17.14 11.92
N SER A 243 -12.33 -17.43 12.82
CA SER A 243 -13.60 -18.04 12.47
C SER A 243 -14.76 -17.23 13.03
N GLN A 244 -15.85 -17.18 12.28
CA GLN A 244 -17.13 -16.62 12.74
C GLN A 244 -18.31 -17.51 12.32
N VAL A 245 -19.41 -17.41 13.06
CA VAL A 245 -20.68 -18.03 12.73
C VAL A 245 -21.74 -16.95 12.71
N GLN A 246 -22.47 -16.83 11.60
CA GLN A 246 -23.56 -15.88 11.41
C GLN A 246 -24.86 -16.63 11.16
N TYR A 247 -25.89 -16.24 11.89
CA TYR A 247 -27.23 -16.83 11.83
C TYR A 247 -28.18 -15.85 11.16
N PHE A 248 -29.27 -16.38 10.59
CA PHE A 248 -30.32 -15.58 9.97
C PHE A 248 -29.78 -14.71 8.83
N VAL A 249 -28.87 -15.28 8.03
CA VAL A 249 -28.33 -14.62 6.85
C VAL A 249 -29.37 -14.65 5.74
N ASP A 250 -29.54 -13.52 5.04
CA ASP A 250 -30.44 -13.42 3.88
C ASP A 250 -30.10 -14.47 2.81
N ASP A 251 -31.12 -15.17 2.33
CA ASP A 251 -30.97 -16.17 1.28
C ASP A 251 -30.45 -15.56 -0.04
N PRO A 252 -29.58 -16.28 -0.78
CA PRO A 252 -29.19 -15.86 -2.11
C PRO A 252 -30.40 -15.93 -3.07
N PRO A 253 -30.38 -15.17 -4.18
CA PRO A 253 -31.36 -15.37 -5.26
C PRO A 253 -31.30 -16.81 -5.80
N VAL A 254 -32.45 -17.47 -5.80
CA VAL A 254 -32.62 -18.85 -6.26
C VAL A 254 -33.76 -18.95 -7.28
N TYR A 255 -33.63 -19.90 -8.21
CA TYR A 255 -34.71 -20.35 -9.06
C TYR A 255 -34.73 -21.88 -9.12
N PHE A 256 -35.88 -22.43 -9.50
CA PHE A 256 -36.08 -23.88 -9.56
C PHE A 256 -35.90 -24.38 -10.99
N LYS A 257 -35.06 -25.41 -11.17
CA LYS A 257 -34.78 -26.02 -12.49
C LYS A 257 -34.49 -27.51 -12.30
N GLU A 258 -35.17 -28.35 -13.06
CA GLU A 258 -34.94 -29.81 -13.11
C GLU A 258 -35.05 -30.51 -11.73
N GLY A 259 -35.91 -30.03 -10.84
CA GLY A 259 -36.10 -30.64 -9.52
C GLY A 259 -35.19 -30.11 -8.42
N GLU A 260 -34.30 -29.15 -8.73
CA GLU A 260 -33.31 -28.61 -7.79
C GLU A 260 -33.34 -27.08 -7.79
N TYR A 261 -32.90 -26.49 -6.67
CA TYR A 261 -32.71 -25.04 -6.57
C TYR A 261 -31.33 -24.67 -7.10
N ARG A 262 -31.28 -23.57 -7.86
CA ARG A 262 -30.05 -23.10 -8.48
C ARG A 262 -29.88 -21.59 -8.31
N THR A 263 -28.63 -21.16 -8.24
CA THR A 263 -28.24 -19.75 -8.31
C THR A 263 -27.44 -19.53 -9.59
N ALA A 264 -27.89 -18.57 -10.41
CA ALA A 264 -27.28 -18.26 -11.70
C ALA A 264 -26.01 -17.44 -11.52
N PHE A 265 -25.07 -17.58 -12.45
CA PHE A 265 -23.83 -16.80 -12.43
C PHE A 265 -24.07 -15.28 -12.44
N ALA A 266 -25.10 -14.84 -13.17
CA ALA A 266 -25.47 -13.43 -13.28
C ALA A 266 -25.90 -12.80 -11.94
N ASP A 267 -26.35 -13.62 -10.98
CA ASP A 267 -26.82 -13.16 -9.68
C ASP A 267 -25.74 -13.15 -8.59
N PHE A 268 -24.53 -13.65 -8.88
CA PHE A 268 -23.44 -13.69 -7.90
C PHE A 268 -23.08 -12.33 -7.28
N PRO A 269 -23.05 -11.20 -8.02
CA PRO A 269 -22.80 -9.90 -7.39
C PRO A 269 -23.82 -9.58 -6.29
N LYS A 270 -25.08 -10.03 -6.43
CA LYS A 270 -26.11 -9.85 -5.40
C LYS A 270 -25.83 -10.74 -4.18
N VAL A 271 -25.40 -11.99 -4.40
CA VAL A 271 -24.99 -12.92 -3.32
C VAL A 271 -23.87 -12.30 -2.49
N VAL A 272 -22.82 -11.78 -3.15
CA VAL A 272 -21.68 -11.14 -2.48
C VAL A 272 -22.14 -9.94 -1.65
N ASN A 273 -22.91 -9.03 -2.26
CA ASN A 273 -23.43 -7.84 -1.57
C ASN A 273 -24.33 -8.21 -0.37
N ASN A 274 -25.07 -9.31 -0.44
CA ASN A 274 -25.86 -9.79 0.70
C ASN A 274 -24.94 -10.27 1.82
N PHE A 275 -23.94 -11.08 1.49
CA PHE A 275 -23.04 -11.70 2.45
C PHE A 275 -22.05 -10.72 3.10
N GLU A 276 -21.61 -9.68 2.37
CA GLU A 276 -20.68 -8.67 2.88
C GLU A 276 -21.22 -7.93 4.12
N LYS A 277 -22.54 -7.77 4.24
CA LYS A 277 -23.19 -7.11 5.39
C LYS A 277 -22.90 -7.83 6.72
N TYR A 278 -22.62 -9.13 6.67
CA TYR A 278 -22.43 -9.99 7.84
C TYR A 278 -20.95 -10.28 8.12
N LEU A 279 -20.03 -9.73 7.31
CA LEU A 279 -18.59 -9.93 7.51
C LEU A 279 -18.01 -8.94 8.52
N SER A 280 -17.05 -9.42 9.31
CA SER A 280 -16.31 -8.60 10.26
C SER A 280 -15.38 -7.63 9.53
N VAL A 281 -15.42 -6.34 9.87
CA VAL A 281 -14.56 -5.31 9.28
C VAL A 281 -13.15 -5.39 9.87
N ASN A 282 -12.11 -5.31 9.03
CA ASN A 282 -10.73 -5.18 9.50
C ASN A 282 -10.32 -3.69 9.61
N PRO A 283 -10.00 -3.17 10.82
CA PRO A 283 -9.51 -1.80 10.96
C PRO A 283 -8.07 -1.61 10.42
N ASN A 284 -7.31 -2.69 10.25
CA ASN A 284 -5.93 -2.63 9.81
C ASN A 284 -5.82 -2.73 8.28
N VAL A 285 -5.64 -1.59 7.61
CA VAL A 285 -5.50 -1.50 6.13
C VAL A 285 -4.30 -2.30 5.60
N ARG A 286 -3.29 -2.57 6.44
CA ARG A 286 -2.08 -3.31 6.03
C ARG A 286 -2.24 -4.83 6.11
N GLU A 287 -3.38 -5.32 6.59
CA GLU A 287 -3.68 -6.73 6.73
C GLU A 287 -4.92 -7.07 5.88
N PRO A 288 -4.76 -7.28 4.57
CA PRO A 288 -5.88 -7.64 3.74
C PRO A 288 -6.50 -8.97 4.20
N THR A 289 -7.83 -9.03 4.15
CA THR A 289 -8.60 -10.18 4.64
C THR A 289 -9.08 -11.03 3.47
N LEU A 290 -8.87 -12.34 3.55
CA LEU A 290 -9.38 -13.36 2.64
C LEU A 290 -10.61 -14.02 3.27
N HIS A 291 -11.74 -13.93 2.59
CA HIS A 291 -13.03 -14.36 3.08
C HIS A 291 -13.41 -15.74 2.51
N PHE A 292 -13.46 -16.77 3.36
CA PHE A 292 -13.96 -18.09 2.97
C PHE A 292 -15.29 -18.33 3.67
N VAL A 293 -16.36 -18.21 2.90
CA VAL A 293 -17.74 -18.29 3.41
C VAL A 293 -18.31 -19.66 3.06
N LEU A 294 -18.70 -20.42 4.07
CA LEU A 294 -19.52 -21.62 3.92
C LEU A 294 -20.96 -21.21 4.17
N TYR A 295 -21.78 -21.23 3.12
CA TYR A 295 -23.20 -20.98 3.22
C TYR A 295 -23.97 -22.29 3.35
N VAL A 296 -24.77 -22.42 4.40
CA VAL A 296 -25.74 -23.50 4.55
C VAL A 296 -27.14 -22.94 4.29
N PRO A 297 -27.76 -23.29 3.15
CA PRO A 297 -29.13 -22.88 2.83
C PRO A 297 -30.17 -23.52 3.77
N PRO A 298 -31.35 -22.91 3.95
CA PRO A 298 -32.46 -23.52 4.66
C PRO A 298 -32.93 -24.81 3.97
N LYS A 299 -33.52 -25.73 4.75
CA LYS A 299 -33.99 -27.04 4.27
C LYS A 299 -34.96 -26.96 3.08
N GLU A 300 -35.71 -25.86 2.99
CA GLU A 300 -36.70 -25.62 1.94
C GLU A 300 -36.06 -25.43 0.55
N ILE A 301 -34.83 -24.91 0.49
CA ILE A 301 -34.12 -24.65 -0.77
C ILE A 301 -32.95 -25.62 -1.00
N GLN A 302 -32.82 -26.65 -0.17
CA GLN A 302 -31.82 -27.70 -0.34
C GLN A 302 -32.32 -28.80 -1.31
N PRO A 303 -31.47 -29.32 -2.21
CA PRO A 303 -30.09 -28.91 -2.47
C PRO A 303 -30.03 -27.64 -3.34
N LEU A 304 -29.17 -26.69 -2.93
CA LEU A 304 -28.85 -25.50 -3.70
C LEU A 304 -27.55 -25.70 -4.48
N LYS A 305 -27.60 -25.47 -5.80
CA LYS A 305 -26.46 -25.63 -6.71
C LYS A 305 -26.09 -24.34 -7.42
N LEU A 306 -24.80 -24.13 -7.61
CA LEU A 306 -24.26 -23.02 -8.39
C LEU A 306 -24.17 -23.38 -9.88
N GLU A 307 -24.57 -22.44 -10.74
CA GLU A 307 -24.32 -22.50 -12.18
C GLU A 307 -23.12 -21.63 -12.59
N ASP A 308 -22.35 -22.11 -13.57
CA ASP A 308 -21.29 -21.36 -14.22
C ASP A 308 -21.83 -20.34 -15.24
N GLN A 309 -20.92 -19.61 -15.89
CA GLN A 309 -21.26 -18.62 -16.92
C GLN A 309 -22.01 -19.20 -18.14
N TYR A 310 -22.04 -20.53 -18.30
CA TYR A 310 -22.73 -21.24 -19.37
C TYR A 310 -24.01 -21.92 -18.89
N GLY A 311 -24.43 -21.70 -17.63
CA GLY A 311 -25.62 -22.31 -17.05
C GLY A 311 -25.44 -23.79 -16.68
N LYS A 312 -24.20 -24.26 -16.54
CA LYS A 312 -23.86 -25.64 -16.14
C LYS A 312 -23.53 -25.71 -14.66
N GLU A 313 -23.88 -26.82 -14.01
CA GLU A 313 -23.57 -27.07 -12.61
C GLU A 313 -22.05 -27.02 -12.33
N VAL A 314 -21.68 -26.28 -11.28
CA VAL A 314 -20.32 -26.21 -10.76
C VAL A 314 -20.05 -27.38 -9.82
N ALA A 315 -19.15 -28.30 -10.21
CA ALA A 315 -18.86 -29.53 -9.46
C ALA A 315 -18.40 -29.34 -8.01
N THR A 316 -17.75 -28.21 -7.69
CA THR A 316 -17.29 -27.90 -6.32
C THR A 316 -18.31 -27.13 -5.50
N ASN A 317 -19.43 -26.73 -6.12
CA ASN A 317 -20.46 -25.86 -5.55
C ASN A 317 -19.89 -24.60 -4.86
N SER A 318 -18.79 -24.08 -5.43
CA SER A 318 -18.03 -22.96 -4.89
C SER A 318 -17.71 -21.93 -5.96
N MET A 319 -17.69 -20.66 -5.57
CA MET A 319 -17.34 -19.55 -6.42
C MET A 319 -16.16 -18.78 -5.84
N LEU A 320 -15.09 -18.66 -6.63
CA LEU A 320 -13.88 -17.91 -6.26
C LEU A 320 -14.00 -16.46 -6.74
N LEU A 321 -13.85 -15.52 -5.80
CA LEU A 321 -13.83 -14.09 -6.06
C LEU A 321 -12.39 -13.57 -6.01
N PRO A 322 -11.87 -13.04 -7.15
CA PRO A 322 -10.55 -12.41 -7.23
C PRO A 322 -10.28 -11.43 -6.08
N GLN A 323 -9.11 -11.56 -5.44
CA GLN A 323 -8.65 -10.66 -4.36
C GLN A 323 -9.58 -10.60 -3.12
N TRP A 324 -10.60 -11.45 -3.03
CA TRP A 324 -11.58 -11.44 -1.94
C TRP A 324 -11.59 -12.77 -1.19
N GLY A 325 -11.74 -13.91 -1.88
CA GLY A 325 -11.94 -15.20 -1.23
C GLY A 325 -12.88 -16.12 -1.99
N SER A 326 -13.60 -17.00 -1.30
CA SER A 326 -14.61 -17.85 -1.95
C SER A 326 -15.87 -18.06 -1.13
N ILE A 327 -16.97 -18.28 -1.85
CA ILE A 327 -18.28 -18.62 -1.31
C ILE A 327 -18.56 -20.08 -1.69
N ILE A 328 -18.84 -20.92 -0.70
CA ILE A 328 -19.03 -22.36 -0.86
C ILE A 328 -20.41 -22.71 -0.32
N ILE A 329 -21.27 -23.28 -1.17
CA ILE A 329 -22.60 -23.73 -0.76
C ILE A 329 -22.52 -25.17 -0.26
N THR A 330 -22.90 -25.36 0.99
CA THR A 330 -22.83 -26.64 1.69
C THR A 330 -24.24 -27.18 1.90
N ASN A 331 -24.62 -28.16 1.08
CA ASN A 331 -25.87 -28.89 1.24
C ASN A 331 -25.67 -30.00 2.27
N THR A 332 -26.52 -30.04 3.29
CA THR A 332 -26.42 -30.97 4.40
C THR A 332 -27.37 -32.12 4.18
N ASN A 333 -26.87 -33.35 4.13
CA ASN A 333 -27.69 -34.53 3.92
C ASN A 333 -28.46 -34.88 5.20
N ASN A 334 -29.59 -34.20 5.49
CA ASN A 334 -30.62 -34.49 6.50
C ASN A 334 -30.13 -35.26 7.76
N SER A 335 -28.97 -34.87 8.28
CA SER A 335 -28.34 -35.56 9.39
C SER A 335 -28.85 -34.90 10.67
N ALA A 336 -29.35 -35.70 11.62
CA ALA A 336 -29.88 -35.23 12.90
C ALA A 336 -28.83 -34.58 13.83
N SER A 337 -27.69 -34.16 13.29
CA SER A 337 -26.60 -33.52 14.02
C SER A 337 -26.79 -32.02 14.04
N ASN A 338 -26.59 -31.42 15.20
CA ASN A 338 -26.57 -29.97 15.38
C ASN A 338 -25.27 -29.32 14.85
N TYR A 339 -24.31 -30.11 14.37
CA TYR A 339 -23.02 -29.65 13.87
C TYR A 339 -22.71 -30.24 12.49
N LEU A 340 -22.03 -29.46 11.65
CA LEU A 340 -21.46 -29.92 10.38
C LEU A 340 -20.53 -31.12 10.60
N GLN A 341 -20.69 -32.16 9.77
CA GLN A 341 -19.92 -33.39 9.90
C GLN A 341 -18.50 -33.26 9.30
N ASP A 342 -17.57 -34.09 9.76
CA ASP A 342 -16.20 -34.13 9.22
C ASP A 342 -16.16 -34.44 7.71
N SER A 343 -17.10 -35.26 7.21
CA SER A 343 -17.21 -35.59 5.78
C SER A 343 -17.56 -34.38 4.93
N ASP A 344 -18.46 -33.53 5.43
CA ASP A 344 -18.83 -32.30 4.76
C ASP A 344 -17.59 -31.42 4.75
N MET A 345 -17.06 -31.09 5.95
CA MET A 345 -15.92 -30.18 6.13
C MET A 345 -14.71 -30.58 5.28
N LYS A 346 -14.41 -31.88 5.16
CA LYS A 346 -13.31 -32.37 4.32
C LYS A 346 -13.39 -31.87 2.87
N SER A 347 -14.59 -31.84 2.29
CA SER A 347 -14.80 -31.36 0.92
C SER A 347 -14.62 -29.85 0.84
N GLN A 348 -15.25 -29.09 1.75
CA GLN A 348 -15.14 -27.63 1.72
C GLN A 348 -13.70 -27.16 1.99
N PHE A 349 -13.00 -27.76 2.95
CA PHE A 349 -11.61 -27.38 3.24
C PHE A 349 -10.62 -27.70 2.12
N ARG A 350 -10.89 -28.72 1.29
CA ARG A 350 -10.13 -28.95 0.05
C ARG A 350 -10.35 -27.80 -0.94
N THR A 351 -11.59 -27.36 -1.11
CA THR A 351 -11.93 -26.21 -1.94
C THR A 351 -11.28 -24.92 -1.40
N ILE A 352 -11.35 -24.66 -0.09
CA ILE A 352 -10.68 -23.52 0.57
C ILE A 352 -9.17 -23.55 0.30
N SER A 353 -8.53 -24.71 0.45
CA SER A 353 -7.08 -24.84 0.23
C SER A 353 -6.69 -24.55 -1.20
N ARG A 354 -7.46 -25.06 -2.18
CA ARG A 354 -7.29 -24.75 -3.61
C ARG A 354 -7.46 -23.24 -3.87
N ASP A 355 -8.54 -22.67 -3.36
CA ASP A 355 -8.90 -21.27 -3.59
C ASP A 355 -7.90 -20.31 -2.94
N LEU A 356 -7.40 -20.64 -1.76
CA LEU A 356 -6.32 -19.91 -1.10
C LEU A 356 -5.05 -19.91 -1.98
N LEU A 357 -4.64 -21.07 -2.49
CA LEU A 357 -3.47 -21.16 -3.37
C LEU A 357 -3.66 -20.36 -4.68
N LEU A 358 -4.86 -20.42 -5.27
CA LEU A 358 -5.24 -19.62 -6.44
C LEU A 358 -5.13 -18.11 -6.17
N LEU A 359 -5.61 -17.67 -5.01
CA LEU A 359 -5.54 -16.26 -4.60
C LEU A 359 -4.12 -15.83 -4.28
N LEU A 360 -3.24 -16.75 -3.88
CA LEU A 360 -1.82 -16.50 -3.70
C LEU A 360 -1.01 -16.56 -5.01
N GLY A 361 -1.67 -16.82 -6.15
CA GLY A 361 -1.05 -16.82 -7.48
C GLY A 361 -0.39 -18.15 -7.88
N VAL A 362 -0.72 -19.25 -7.19
CA VAL A 362 -0.29 -20.60 -7.56
C VAL A 362 -1.34 -21.20 -8.48
N ASP A 363 -0.95 -21.73 -9.65
CA ASP A 363 -1.87 -22.31 -10.64
C ASP A 363 -1.76 -23.85 -10.78
N ASP A 364 -0.78 -24.49 -10.13
CA ASP A 364 -0.52 -25.94 -10.20
C ASP A 364 -0.99 -26.65 -8.92
N PHE A 365 -2.06 -27.45 -9.02
CA PHE A 365 -2.79 -28.03 -7.86
C PHE A 365 -2.76 -29.55 -7.80
N LEU A 366 -1.86 -30.21 -8.54
CA LEU A 366 -1.86 -31.69 -8.60
C LEU A 366 -1.68 -32.33 -7.20
N SER A 367 -1.16 -31.58 -6.23
CA SER A 367 -1.18 -31.92 -4.80
C SER A 367 -1.56 -30.74 -3.93
N PHE A 368 -2.43 -30.93 -2.93
CA PHE A 368 -2.71 -29.97 -1.83
C PHE A 368 -1.49 -29.69 -0.91
N SER A 369 -0.30 -30.05 -1.35
CA SER A 369 0.99 -29.79 -0.73
C SER A 369 1.80 -28.93 -1.67
N LEU A 370 2.40 -27.87 -1.16
CA LEU A 370 3.31 -27.03 -1.91
C LEU A 370 4.60 -27.82 -2.21
N SER A 371 4.91 -28.01 -3.49
CA SER A 371 6.21 -28.55 -3.87
C SER A 371 7.31 -27.53 -3.56
N PRO A 372 8.55 -27.96 -3.29
CA PRO A 372 9.67 -27.04 -3.06
C PRO A 372 9.86 -26.02 -4.20
N VAL A 373 9.61 -26.45 -5.44
CA VAL A 373 9.68 -25.59 -6.62
C VAL A 373 8.63 -24.49 -6.56
N VAL A 374 7.36 -24.84 -6.30
CA VAL A 374 6.29 -23.83 -6.16
C VAL A 374 6.60 -22.87 -5.01
N MET A 375 7.09 -23.38 -3.88
CA MET A 375 7.50 -22.57 -2.73
C MET A 375 8.58 -21.53 -3.11
N GLU A 376 9.62 -21.94 -3.84
CA GLU A 376 10.70 -21.05 -4.27
C GLU A 376 10.26 -20.03 -5.31
N ARG A 377 9.33 -20.40 -6.20
CA ARG A 377 8.71 -19.46 -7.13
C ARG A 377 7.90 -18.39 -6.37
N MET A 378 7.11 -18.81 -5.38
CA MET A 378 6.40 -17.89 -4.50
C MET A 378 7.37 -16.98 -3.74
N LEU A 379 8.49 -17.49 -3.21
CA LEU A 379 9.51 -16.68 -2.56
C LEU A 379 10.05 -15.59 -3.49
N ARG A 380 10.46 -15.93 -4.72
CA ARG A 380 10.98 -14.96 -5.69
C ARG A 380 9.94 -13.91 -6.08
N GLN A 381 8.69 -14.33 -6.28
CA GLN A 381 7.57 -13.43 -6.54
C GLN A 381 7.38 -12.43 -5.39
N ARG A 382 7.35 -12.92 -4.14
CA ARG A 382 7.17 -12.07 -2.94
C ARG A 382 8.37 -11.14 -2.69
N ILE A 383 9.59 -11.59 -2.96
CA ILE A 383 10.80 -10.75 -2.92
C ILE A 383 10.67 -9.62 -3.96
N ALA A 384 10.31 -9.94 -5.20
CA ALA A 384 10.14 -8.95 -6.25
C ALA A 384 9.04 -7.93 -5.89
N GLU A 385 7.89 -8.40 -5.43
CA GLU A 385 6.77 -7.56 -5.00
C GLU A 385 7.14 -6.62 -3.85
N SER A 386 7.81 -7.14 -2.81
CA SER A 386 8.23 -6.33 -1.67
C SER A 386 9.29 -5.29 -2.04
N LEU A 387 10.27 -5.62 -2.89
CA LEU A 387 11.29 -4.67 -3.35
C LEU A 387 10.72 -3.58 -4.26
N VAL A 388 9.88 -3.97 -5.23
CA VAL A 388 9.13 -3.05 -6.10
C VAL A 388 8.22 -2.15 -5.27
N GLY A 389 7.42 -2.73 -4.37
CA GLY A 389 6.51 -2.01 -3.49
C GLY A 389 7.23 -1.04 -2.56
N THR A 390 8.40 -1.41 -2.03
CA THR A 390 9.22 -0.53 -1.18
C THR A 390 9.73 0.67 -1.97
N THR A 391 10.28 0.41 -3.16
CA THR A 391 10.78 1.44 -4.07
C THR A 391 9.66 2.42 -4.44
N ASP A 392 8.50 1.92 -4.85
CA ASP A 392 7.34 2.76 -5.17
C ASP A 392 6.88 3.61 -3.97
N THR A 393 6.80 2.98 -2.79
CA THR A 393 6.39 3.65 -1.55
C THR A 393 7.36 4.78 -1.19
N LEU A 394 8.68 4.55 -1.28
CA LEU A 394 9.69 5.58 -1.00
C LEU A 394 9.67 6.71 -2.03
N LEU A 395 9.50 6.40 -3.32
CA LEU A 395 9.39 7.41 -4.37
C LEU A 395 8.13 8.27 -4.19
N ASN A 396 6.99 7.65 -3.90
CA ASN A 396 5.73 8.36 -3.68
C ASN A 396 5.77 9.20 -2.40
N LEU A 397 6.43 8.70 -1.34
CA LEU A 397 6.70 9.49 -0.14
C LEU A 397 7.58 10.71 -0.43
N ALA A 398 8.67 10.54 -1.19
CA ALA A 398 9.54 11.65 -1.58
C ALA A 398 8.78 12.70 -2.40
N LYS A 399 7.98 12.27 -3.38
CA LYS A 399 7.12 13.16 -4.19
C LYS A 399 6.12 13.92 -3.32
N LEU A 400 5.40 13.24 -2.44
CA LEU A 400 4.40 13.83 -1.55
C LEU A 400 4.99 14.92 -0.66
N ILE A 401 6.15 14.65 -0.05
CA ILE A 401 6.83 15.60 0.84
C ILE A 401 7.42 16.77 0.06
N LYS A 402 7.86 16.57 -1.19
CA LYS A 402 8.33 17.65 -2.06
C LYS A 402 7.17 18.52 -2.57
N SER A 403 6.00 17.94 -2.86
CA SER A 403 4.85 18.66 -3.39
C SER A 403 4.10 19.49 -2.35
N ILE A 404 4.18 19.11 -1.06
CA ILE A 404 3.51 19.82 0.04
C ILE A 404 4.57 20.52 0.89
N GLU A 405 4.84 21.80 0.60
CA GLU A 405 5.95 22.57 1.21
C GLU A 405 5.93 22.59 2.74
N ASN A 406 4.74 22.66 3.34
CA ASN A 406 4.54 22.77 4.80
C ASN A 406 4.16 21.44 5.47
N MET A 407 4.49 20.31 4.84
CA MET A 407 4.22 18.99 5.42
C MET A 407 5.09 18.74 6.66
N ALA A 408 4.46 18.43 7.80
CA ALA A 408 5.18 18.03 9.00
C ALA A 408 5.82 16.65 8.81
N VAL A 409 7.13 16.56 9.05
CA VAL A 409 7.89 15.31 8.96
C VAL A 409 8.52 15.02 10.33
N PRO A 410 7.86 14.22 11.18
CA PRO A 410 8.40 13.80 12.47
C PRO A 410 9.70 12.99 12.35
N LYS A 411 10.46 12.90 13.45
CA LYS A 411 11.71 12.12 13.50
C LYS A 411 11.47 10.63 13.28
N GLU A 412 10.30 10.14 13.65
CA GLU A 412 9.86 8.76 13.47
C GLU A 412 9.82 8.39 11.99
N ILE A 413 9.31 9.27 11.13
CA ILE A 413 9.30 9.06 9.67
C ILE A 413 10.73 8.98 9.15
N GLN A 414 11.63 9.85 9.63
CA GLN A 414 13.04 9.77 9.27
C GLN A 414 13.69 8.44 9.69
N SER A 415 13.38 7.94 10.90
CA SER A 415 13.87 6.63 11.36
C SER A 415 13.37 5.51 10.46
N TYR A 416 12.07 5.49 10.17
CA TYR A 416 11.47 4.48 9.31
C TYR A 416 12.05 4.48 7.89
N VAL A 417 12.27 5.66 7.30
CA VAL A 417 12.91 5.76 5.97
C VAL A 417 14.34 5.24 6.00
N LYS A 418 15.14 5.61 7.01
CA LYS A 418 16.53 5.11 7.16
C LYS A 418 16.58 3.59 7.37
N GLU A 419 15.68 3.06 8.20
CA GLU A 419 15.56 1.61 8.43
C GLU A 419 15.10 0.86 7.18
N ALA A 420 14.19 1.45 6.40
CA ALA A 420 13.74 0.88 5.13
C ALA A 420 14.89 0.78 4.12
N LEU A 421 15.64 1.88 3.92
CA LEU A 421 16.79 1.92 3.02
C LEU A 421 17.87 0.93 3.43
N LYS A 422 18.23 0.90 4.72
CA LYS A 422 19.20 -0.08 5.25
C LYS A 422 18.75 -1.53 5.02
N SER A 423 17.46 -1.82 5.24
CA SER A 423 16.93 -3.18 5.06
C SER A 423 16.87 -3.57 3.58
N LEU A 424 16.64 -2.61 2.70
CA LEU A 424 16.66 -2.79 1.25
C LEU A 424 18.07 -3.09 0.74
N ASP A 425 19.10 -2.41 1.25
CA ASP A 425 20.51 -2.73 0.95
C ASP A 425 20.88 -4.15 1.42
N LEU A 426 20.45 -4.54 2.63
CA LEU A 426 20.66 -5.90 3.15
C LEU A 426 19.97 -6.94 2.26
N ALA A 427 18.76 -6.66 1.79
CA ALA A 427 18.02 -7.56 0.91
C ALA A 427 18.76 -7.78 -0.42
N TYR A 428 19.34 -6.73 -1.02
CA TYR A 428 20.14 -6.88 -2.24
C TYR A 428 21.41 -7.70 -2.02
N ASN A 429 22.12 -7.49 -0.91
CA ASN A 429 23.29 -8.30 -0.57
C ASN A 429 22.92 -9.78 -0.43
N THR A 430 21.88 -10.11 0.33
CA THR A 430 21.45 -11.51 0.52
C THR A 430 20.86 -12.13 -0.75
N LEU A 431 20.28 -11.31 -1.64
CA LEU A 431 19.80 -11.77 -2.95
C LEU A 431 20.97 -12.18 -3.84
N SER A 432 22.05 -11.41 -3.83
CA SER A 432 23.29 -11.73 -4.57
C SER A 432 23.93 -13.04 -4.08
N GLU A 433 23.78 -13.34 -2.79
CA GLU A 433 24.22 -14.60 -2.15
C GLU A 433 23.24 -15.77 -2.37
N ARG A 434 22.15 -15.56 -3.13
CA ARG A 434 21.08 -16.53 -3.41
C ARG A 434 20.35 -17.05 -2.16
N LYS A 435 20.38 -16.31 -1.05
CA LYS A 435 19.70 -16.66 0.20
C LYS A 435 18.26 -16.13 0.21
N LEU A 436 17.35 -16.81 -0.49
CA LEU A 436 15.97 -16.34 -0.71
C LEU A 436 15.19 -16.06 0.59
N ASN A 437 15.25 -16.94 1.59
CA ASN A 437 14.50 -16.76 2.84
C ASN A 437 14.95 -15.51 3.63
N LEU A 438 16.26 -15.28 3.71
CA LEU A 438 16.81 -14.09 4.37
C LEU A 438 16.51 -12.83 3.57
N THR A 439 16.60 -12.92 2.24
CA THR A 439 16.24 -11.84 1.33
C THR A 439 14.79 -11.42 1.53
N LEU A 440 13.87 -12.37 1.59
CA LEU A 440 12.46 -12.12 1.85
C LEU A 440 12.27 -11.41 3.20
N SER A 441 12.94 -11.86 4.26
CA SER A 441 12.84 -11.22 5.58
C SER A 441 13.31 -9.76 5.57
N HIS A 442 14.43 -9.47 4.90
CA HIS A 442 14.93 -8.11 4.78
C HIS A 442 14.05 -7.24 3.88
N SER A 443 13.54 -7.78 2.77
CA SER A 443 12.69 -7.04 1.84
C SER A 443 11.30 -6.76 2.41
N THR A 444 10.71 -7.69 3.16
CA THR A 444 9.44 -7.47 3.88
C THR A 444 9.59 -6.43 4.97
N ASN A 445 10.67 -6.46 5.75
CA ASN A 445 10.96 -5.43 6.74
C ASN A 445 11.14 -4.05 6.09
N ALA A 446 11.86 -3.97 4.96
CA ALA A 446 11.99 -2.72 4.21
C ALA A 446 10.62 -2.17 3.78
N PHE A 447 9.76 -3.04 3.25
CA PHE A 447 8.41 -2.70 2.83
C PHE A 447 7.56 -2.20 3.99
N GLU A 448 7.55 -2.92 5.13
CA GLU A 448 6.80 -2.52 6.31
C GLU A 448 7.22 -1.15 6.83
N LYS A 449 8.52 -0.85 6.87
CA LYS A 449 9.05 0.43 7.35
C LYS A 449 8.69 1.57 6.40
N ALA A 450 8.80 1.36 5.09
CA ALA A 450 8.36 2.34 4.09
C ALA A 450 6.85 2.62 4.19
N GLN A 451 6.03 1.57 4.37
CA GLN A 451 4.58 1.68 4.56
C GLN A 451 4.22 2.40 5.88
N LYS A 452 4.96 2.11 6.96
CA LYS A 452 4.84 2.84 8.25
C LYS A 452 5.12 4.32 8.10
N ALA A 453 6.11 4.70 7.28
CA ALA A 453 6.43 6.09 6.99
C ALA A 453 5.34 6.79 6.15
N LEU A 454 4.86 6.16 5.08
CA LEU A 454 3.86 6.74 4.18
C LEU A 454 2.50 6.97 4.87
N PHE A 455 2.04 5.99 5.65
CA PHE A 455 0.74 6.02 6.34
C PHE A 455 0.85 6.49 7.80
N HIS A 456 1.89 7.24 8.14
CA HIS A 456 2.02 7.82 9.48
C HIS A 456 0.90 8.83 9.74
N SER A 457 0.34 8.85 10.95
CA SER A 457 -0.85 9.67 11.30
C SER A 457 -0.66 11.16 10.99
N SER A 458 0.52 11.71 11.26
CA SER A 458 0.87 13.11 10.99
C SER A 458 0.84 13.49 9.50
N MET A 459 1.04 12.51 8.61
CA MET A 459 1.06 12.76 7.16
C MET A 459 -0.35 12.96 6.64
N VAL A 460 -1.30 12.17 7.13
CA VAL A 460 -2.71 12.26 6.74
C VAL A 460 -3.34 13.54 7.27
N THR A 461 -3.12 13.89 8.54
CA THR A 461 -3.72 15.10 9.15
C THR A 461 -3.32 16.39 8.47
N THR A 462 -2.09 16.47 7.94
CA THR A 462 -1.60 17.69 7.29
C THR A 462 -2.28 17.95 5.94
N VAL A 463 -2.74 16.91 5.25
CA VAL A 463 -3.53 17.06 4.01
C VAL A 463 -4.92 17.65 4.30
N TYR A 464 -5.52 17.32 5.46
CA TYR A 464 -6.87 17.76 5.83
C TYR A 464 -6.96 19.14 6.48
N PHE A 465 -5.85 19.69 6.98
CA PHE A 465 -5.82 21.03 7.59
C PHE A 465 -4.76 21.92 6.94
N PRO A 466 -5.04 22.49 5.76
CA PRO A 466 -4.16 23.46 5.11
C PRO A 466 -3.91 24.66 6.01
N ASP A 467 -2.72 25.27 5.91
CA ASP A 467 -2.37 26.47 6.68
C ASP A 467 -3.32 27.65 6.44
N GLU A 468 -4.02 27.66 5.29
CA GLU A 468 -5.05 28.65 4.97
C GLU A 468 -6.18 28.68 6.02
N SER A 469 -6.54 27.52 6.57
CA SER A 469 -7.52 27.41 7.64
C SER A 469 -7.04 28.01 8.97
N LYS A 470 -5.71 28.09 9.18
CA LYS A 470 -5.16 28.77 10.36
C LYS A 470 -5.37 30.27 10.31
N TYR A 471 -5.26 30.90 9.14
CA TYR A 471 -5.53 32.33 9.00
C TYR A 471 -6.98 32.67 9.35
N GLY A 472 -7.92 31.76 9.06
CA GLY A 472 -9.32 31.87 9.48
C GLY A 472 -9.49 31.88 11.02
N ILE A 473 -8.64 31.15 11.75
CA ILE A 473 -8.64 31.13 13.22
C ILE A 473 -7.95 32.39 13.79
N TYR A 474 -6.87 32.86 13.16
CA TYR A 474 -6.09 33.99 13.63
C TYR A 474 -6.70 35.36 13.27
N ALA A 475 -7.45 35.47 12.18
CA ALA A 475 -8.01 36.74 11.72
C ALA A 475 -8.92 37.42 12.77
N PRO A 476 -9.87 36.74 13.44
CA PRO A 476 -10.69 37.37 14.48
C PRO A 476 -9.88 37.84 15.71
N LEU A 477 -8.79 37.15 16.05
CA LEU A 477 -7.96 37.46 17.22
C LEU A 477 -7.08 38.69 16.97
N PHE A 478 -6.47 38.79 15.78
CA PHE A 478 -5.48 39.82 15.48
C PHE A 478 -6.04 41.03 14.72
N ALA A 479 -7.10 40.87 13.91
CA ALA A 479 -7.65 41.98 13.12
C ALA A 479 -8.07 43.20 13.97
N PRO A 480 -8.73 43.05 15.14
CA PRO A 480 -9.12 44.19 15.98
C PRO A 480 -7.92 45.00 16.50
N ILE A 481 -6.76 44.38 16.66
CA ILE A 481 -5.53 45.01 17.15
C ILE A 481 -4.72 45.59 15.97
N MET A 482 -4.62 44.83 14.88
CA MET A 482 -3.81 45.20 13.71
C MET A 482 -4.41 46.36 12.91
N ILE A 483 -5.74 46.40 12.73
CA ILE A 483 -6.41 47.43 11.92
C ILE A 483 -6.17 48.84 12.49
N PRO A 484 -6.39 49.13 13.79
CA PRO A 484 -6.13 50.45 14.36
C PRO A 484 -4.64 50.84 14.34
N LEU A 485 -3.74 49.88 14.53
CA LEU A 485 -2.28 50.12 14.45
C LEU A 485 -1.85 50.50 13.03
N ILE A 486 -2.35 49.83 12.00
CA ILE A 486 -2.04 50.16 10.60
C ILE A 486 -2.59 51.55 10.25
N LEU A 487 -3.85 51.85 10.62
CA LEU A 487 -4.44 53.16 10.37
C LEU A 487 -3.68 54.29 11.07
N SER A 488 -3.20 54.04 12.28
CA SER A 488 -2.38 54.98 13.04
C SER A 488 -1.02 55.21 12.39
N LEU A 489 -0.37 54.15 11.91
CA LEU A 489 0.90 54.24 11.15
C LEU A 489 0.73 55.10 9.89
N VAL A 490 -0.31 54.82 9.09
CA VAL A 490 -0.58 55.53 7.84
C VAL A 490 -0.82 57.02 8.10
N LYS A 491 -1.54 57.35 9.18
CA LYS A 491 -1.79 58.74 9.58
C LYS A 491 -0.52 59.45 10.00
N GLU A 492 0.36 58.78 10.74
CA GLU A 492 1.64 59.33 11.18
C GLU A 492 2.61 59.53 10.02
N ILE A 493 2.75 58.56 9.11
CA ILE A 493 3.59 58.67 7.90
C ILE A 493 3.09 59.81 7.01
N ARG A 494 1.78 59.92 6.77
CA ARG A 494 1.20 61.04 6.01
C ARG A 494 1.45 62.39 6.69
N GLY A 495 1.38 62.44 8.01
CA GLY A 495 1.70 63.63 8.80
C GLY A 495 3.16 64.03 8.69
N ALA A 496 4.08 63.06 8.81
CA ALA A 496 5.52 63.25 8.66
C ALA A 496 5.89 63.73 7.25
N LEU A 497 5.35 63.10 6.20
CA LEU A 497 5.55 63.49 4.80
C LEU A 497 5.05 64.93 4.53
N LYS A 498 3.87 65.29 5.03
CA LYS A 498 3.34 66.67 4.91
C LYS A 498 4.22 67.68 5.66
N SER A 499 4.74 67.33 6.83
CA SER A 499 5.63 68.21 7.60
C SER A 499 6.99 68.40 6.92
N MET A 500 7.53 67.35 6.30
CA MET A 500 8.77 67.38 5.55
C MET A 500 8.61 68.23 4.27
N LEU A 501 7.54 68.01 3.51
CA LEU A 501 7.19 68.84 2.33
C LEU A 501 6.93 70.32 2.70
N GLY A 502 6.31 70.59 3.86
CA GLY A 502 6.11 71.95 4.37
C GLY A 502 7.40 72.65 4.79
N SER A 503 8.35 71.92 5.39
CA SER A 503 9.68 72.44 5.74
C SER A 503 10.53 72.77 4.52
N PHE A 504 10.42 71.98 3.45
CA PHE A 504 11.03 72.29 2.14
C PHE A 504 10.44 73.55 1.51
N ARG A 505 9.11 73.75 1.60
CA ARG A 505 8.46 74.97 1.11
C ARG A 505 8.85 76.22 1.90
N ARG A 506 9.02 76.12 3.23
CA ARG A 506 9.51 77.23 4.08
C ARG A 506 10.98 77.55 3.85
N ARG A 507 11.85 76.54 3.63
CA ARG A 507 13.24 76.77 3.23
C ARG A 507 13.37 77.45 1.87
N LYS A 508 12.48 77.14 0.93
CA LYS A 508 12.43 77.77 -0.40
C LYS A 508 11.86 79.20 -0.36
N ALA A 509 10.95 79.49 0.58
CA ALA A 509 10.46 80.85 0.83
C ALA A 509 11.54 81.74 1.49
N SER A 510 12.29 81.20 2.46
CA SER A 510 13.39 81.97 3.10
C SER A 510 14.62 82.17 2.19
N THR A 511 14.75 81.42 1.10
CA THR A 511 15.78 81.70 0.06
C THR A 511 15.32 82.71 -0.98
N ASN A 512 14.00 82.91 -1.14
CA ASN A 512 13.46 83.96 -2.01
C ASN A 512 13.35 85.32 -1.31
N GLU A 513 13.23 85.37 0.02
CA GLU A 513 13.29 86.64 0.78
C GLU A 513 14.71 87.22 0.93
N THR A 514 15.77 86.47 0.61
CA THR A 514 17.15 86.97 0.61
C THR A 514 17.65 87.46 -0.77
N ASN A 515 16.82 87.36 -1.81
CA ASN A 515 17.16 87.84 -3.17
C ASN A 515 16.36 89.09 -3.60
N ASP A 516 15.57 89.68 -2.70
CA ASP A 516 14.83 90.94 -2.89
C ASP A 516 15.18 91.98 -1.80
N LEU A 517 16.43 92.00 -1.32
CA LEU A 517 17.03 93.09 -0.54
C LEU A 517 18.46 93.37 -0.98
#